data_AF-A0A968FRD6-F1
#
_entry.id   AF-A0A968FRD6-F1
#
_cell.length_a   1.000
_cell.length_b   1.000
_cell.length_c   1.000
_cell.angle_alpha   90.00
_cell.angle_beta   90.00
_cell.angle_gamma   90.00
#
_symmetry.space_group_name_H-M   'P 1'
#
loop_
_entity.id
_entity.type
_entity.pdbx_description
1 polymer ?
#
loop_
_entity_poly.entity_id
_entity_poly.type
_entity_poly.pdbx_seq_one_letter_code
_entity_poly.pdbx_strand_id
1 'polypeptide(L)' 'MSDKPDNFNGPGDFIDLLQRSGYSWPSPIRDLSQVDKASLTQGTTVLAFHFKDGVIVAGDRRATAGNAIMYERCD' A
#
# COMPACT_ATOMS: atom_id res chain seq x y z
N MET A 1 -16.18 -9.86 15.90
CA MET A 1 -16.01 -10.29 14.50
C MET A 1 -14.68 -9.73 14.06
N SER A 2 -13.64 -10.57 14.13
CA SER A 2 -12.31 -10.23 13.65
C SER A 2 -12.13 -11.08 12.41
N ASP A 3 -12.17 -10.46 11.24
CA ASP A 3 -11.90 -11.13 9.98
C ASP A 3 -10.44 -11.60 10.02
N LYS A 4 -10.26 -12.88 10.31
CA LYS A 4 -8.99 -13.55 10.14
C LYS A 4 -8.74 -13.56 8.63
N PRO A 5 -7.61 -13.05 8.12
CA PRO A 5 -7.35 -13.15 6.69
C PRO A 5 -7.33 -14.63 6.34
N ASP A 6 -8.19 -15.02 5.38
CA ASP A 6 -8.20 -16.37 4.85
C ASP A 6 -6.80 -16.68 4.33
N ASN A 7 -6.11 -17.63 4.97
CA ASN A 7 -4.84 -18.16 4.47
C ASN A 7 -5.16 -18.91 3.17
N PHE A 8 -5.13 -18.20 2.06
CA PHE A 8 -5.53 -18.70 0.75
C PHE A 8 -4.45 -19.64 0.19
N ASN A 9 -4.34 -20.86 0.71
CA ASN A 9 -3.39 -21.89 0.25
C ASN A 9 -3.86 -22.60 -1.05
N GLY A 10 -4.46 -21.86 -1.97
CA GLY A 10 -4.88 -22.37 -3.27
C GLY A 10 -3.73 -22.42 -4.28
N PRO A 11 -3.83 -23.23 -5.36
CA PRO A 11 -2.89 -23.13 -6.47
C PRO A 11 -2.93 -21.71 -7.07
N GLY A 12 -1.77 -21.05 -7.11
CA GLY A 12 -1.63 -19.68 -7.67
C GLY A 12 -1.35 -18.57 -6.65
N ASP A 13 -1.19 -18.87 -5.36
CA ASP A 13 -0.75 -17.87 -4.38
C ASP A 13 0.75 -17.56 -4.53
N PHE A 14 1.05 -16.37 -5.06
CA PHE A 14 2.41 -15.88 -5.25
C PHE A 14 3.13 -15.55 -3.94
N ILE A 15 2.41 -15.10 -2.90
CA ILE A 15 3.01 -14.76 -1.60
C ILE A 15 3.49 -16.03 -0.90
N ASP A 16 2.66 -17.08 -0.89
CA ASP A 16 3.01 -18.39 -0.40
C ASP A 16 4.18 -19.02 -1.19
N LEU A 17 4.19 -18.87 -2.52
CA LEU A 17 5.31 -19.30 -3.36
C LEU A 17 6.62 -18.60 -2.96
N LEU A 18 6.59 -17.27 -2.76
CA LEU A 18 7.77 -16.52 -2.32
C LEU A 18 8.29 -17.01 -0.97
N GLN A 19 7.40 -17.21 0.00
CA GLN A 19 7.78 -17.74 1.31
C GLN A 19 8.42 -19.13 1.20
N ARG A 20 7.83 -20.04 0.41
CA ARG A 20 8.38 -21.38 0.16
C ARG A 20 9.70 -21.37 -0.59
N SER A 21 9.93 -20.37 -1.44
CA SER A 21 11.21 -20.18 -2.14
C SER A 21 12.35 -19.68 -1.24
N GLY A 22 12.06 -19.39 0.03
CA GLY A 22 13.03 -18.86 0.99
C GLY A 22 13.18 -17.34 0.94
N TYR A 23 12.27 -16.62 0.26
CA TYR A 23 12.24 -15.16 0.29
C TYR A 23 11.97 -14.69 1.72
N SER A 24 12.93 -13.97 2.31
CA SER A 24 12.79 -13.38 3.63
C SER A 24 12.24 -11.97 3.50
N TRP A 25 11.02 -11.77 3.99
CA TRP A 25 10.44 -10.43 4.08
C TRP A 25 11.31 -9.55 4.98
N PRO A 26 11.54 -8.27 4.62
CA PRO A 26 12.14 -7.32 5.54
C PRO A 26 11.37 -7.34 6.85
N SER A 27 12.08 -7.53 7.97
CA SER A 27 11.43 -7.49 9.28
C SER A 27 10.73 -6.14 9.44
N PRO A 28 9.46 -6.10 9.88
CA PRO A 28 8.80 -4.85 10.20
C PRO A 28 9.69 -4.05 11.13
N ILE A 29 9.87 -2.75 10.87
CA ILE A 29 10.63 -1.85 11.74
C ILE A 29 9.93 -1.87 13.11
N ARG A 30 10.51 -2.60 14.07
CA ARG A 30 9.91 -2.84 15.40
C ARG A 30 9.94 -1.61 16.29
N ASP A 31 10.80 -0.64 15.94
CA ASP A 31 10.92 0.63 16.64
C ASP A 31 10.67 1.80 15.69
N LEU A 32 9.40 2.20 15.60
CA LEU A 32 8.98 3.41 14.87
C LEU A 32 9.17 4.68 15.70
N SER A 33 9.67 4.60 16.95
CA SER A 33 9.86 5.79 17.81
C SER A 33 10.93 6.74 17.27
N GLN A 34 11.82 6.24 16.40
CA GLN A 34 12.83 7.04 15.70
C GLN A 34 12.41 7.50 14.30
N VAL A 35 11.27 7.04 13.77
CA VAL A 35 10.80 7.49 12.46
C VAL A 35 9.93 8.72 12.67
N ASP A 36 10.45 9.88 12.28
CA ASP A 36 9.63 11.08 12.19
C ASP A 36 8.53 10.85 11.15
N LYS A 37 7.29 10.68 11.62
CA LYS A 37 6.13 10.46 10.75
C LYS A 37 5.93 11.63 9.78
N ALA A 38 6.38 12.83 10.13
CA ALA A 38 6.33 13.98 9.22
C ALA A 38 7.33 13.85 8.07
N SER A 39 8.36 12.99 8.17
CA SER A 39 9.28 12.71 7.07
C SER A 39 8.78 11.64 6.09
N LEU A 40 7.71 10.91 6.44
CA LEU A 40 7.13 9.88 5.57
C LEU A 40 6.27 10.52 4.48
N THR A 41 6.59 10.23 3.22
CA THR A 41 5.81 10.67 2.06
C THR A 41 4.49 9.91 1.99
N GLN A 42 3.37 10.63 1.98
CA GLN A 42 2.01 10.10 2.06
C GLN A 42 0.98 11.10 1.49
N GLY A 43 -0.31 10.79 1.58
CA GLY A 43 -1.37 11.78 1.37
C GLY A 43 -1.96 11.87 -0.05
N THR A 44 -1.83 10.82 -0.86
CA THR A 44 -2.57 10.71 -2.13
C THR A 44 -4.05 10.45 -1.86
N THR A 45 -4.94 11.12 -2.59
CA THR A 45 -6.39 10.89 -2.58
C THR A 45 -6.77 9.98 -3.74
N VAL A 46 -7.42 8.85 -3.43
CA VAL A 46 -7.92 7.89 -4.43
C VAL A 46 -9.44 7.83 -4.36
N LEU A 47 -10.08 7.92 -5.52
CA LEU A 47 -11.52 7.83 -5.71
C LEU A 47 -11.85 6.65 -6.64
N ALA A 48 -13.00 6.02 -6.41
CA ALA A 48 -13.53 4.97 -7.27
C ALA A 48 -15.01 5.23 -7.57
N PHE A 49 -15.39 5.09 -8.85
CA PHE A 49 -16.75 5.27 -9.33
C PHE A 49 -17.23 4.01 -10.01
N HIS A 50 -18.31 3.43 -9.51
CA HIS A 50 -19.00 2.33 -10.18
C HIS A 50 -20.03 2.88 -11.17
N PHE A 51 -20.09 2.30 -12.35
CA PHE A 51 -21.08 2.59 -13.39
C PHE A 51 -21.56 1.27 -13.99
N LYS A 52 -22.62 1.33 -14.81
CA LYS A 52 -23.31 0.13 -15.32
C LYS A 52 -22.37 -0.95 -15.88
N ASP A 53 -21.31 -0.52 -16.57
CA ASP A 53 -20.42 -1.42 -17.31
C ASP A 53 -19.02 -1.53 -16.68
N GLY A 54 -18.81 -1.05 -15.45
CA GLY A 54 -17.54 -1.23 -14.76
C GLY A 54 -17.24 -0.25 -13.63
N VAL A 55 -15.94 -0.05 -13.37
CA VAL A 55 -15.42 0.85 -12.35
C VAL A 55 -14.32 1.72 -12.94
N ILE A 56 -14.33 3.02 -12.63
CA ILE A 56 -13.20 3.93 -12.86
C ILE A 56 -12.53 4.20 -11.52
N VAL A 57 -11.21 4.03 -11.47
CA VAL A 57 -10.39 4.45 -10.32
C VAL A 57 -9.52 5.61 -10.77
N ALA A 58 -9.53 6.69 -9.98
CA ALA A 58 -8.71 7.87 -10.22
C ALA A 58 -7.98 8.25 -8.94
N GLY A 59 -6.75 8.74 -9.05
CA GLY A 59 -5.98 9.26 -7.93
C GLY A 59 -5.31 10.57 -8.32
N ASP A 60 -5.09 11.43 -7.33
CA ASP A 60 -4.19 12.57 -7.53
C ASP A 60 -2.72 12.11 -7.45
N ARG A 61 -1.81 13.00 -7.86
CA ARG A 61 -0.35 12.75 -7.81
C ARG A 61 0.31 13.44 -6.63
N ARG A 62 -0.45 14.16 -5.80
CA ARG A 62 0.17 14.89 -4.71
C ARG A 62 0.58 13.92 -3.61
N ALA A 63 1.84 13.99 -3.21
CA ALA A 63 2.33 13.34 -2.01
C ALA A 63 3.11 14.35 -1.16
N THR A 64 2.95 14.28 0.15
CA THR A 64 3.51 15.23 1.12
C THR A 64 4.26 14.51 2.23
N ALA A 65 5.29 15.14 2.77
CA ALA A 65 5.85 14.79 4.07
C ALA A 65 5.78 16.02 4.98
N GLY A 66 4.93 15.95 6.00
CA GLY A 66 4.55 17.11 6.79
C GLY A 66 3.91 18.17 5.90
N ASN A 67 4.46 19.38 5.90
CA ASN A 67 3.96 20.49 5.08
C ASN A 67 4.66 20.60 3.71
N ALA A 68 5.62 19.73 3.41
CA ALA A 68 6.38 19.77 2.15
C ALA A 68 5.73 18.89 1.07
N ILE A 69 5.59 19.43 -0.13
CA ILE A 69 5.19 18.67 -1.33
C ILE A 69 6.40 17.91 -1.85
N MET A 70 6.29 16.58 -1.88
CA MET A 70 7.33 15.67 -2.34
C MET A 70 7.14 15.26 -3.80
N TYR A 71 5.88 15.15 -4.25
CA TYR A 71 5.52 14.82 -5.61
C TYR A 71 4.24 15.57 -6.02
N GLU A 72 4.18 16.05 -7.26
CA GLU A 72 3.01 16.77 -7.81
C GLU A 72 2.92 16.72 -9.35
N ARG A 73 3.97 16.26 -10.05
CA ARG A 73 4.04 16.41 -11.50
C ARG A 73 3.24 15.36 -12.26
N CYS A 74 2.70 15.85 -13.38
CA CYS A 74 2.09 15.02 -14.38
C CYS A 74 3.02 14.82 -15.59
N ASP A 75 3.76 13.72 -15.64
CA ASP A 75 4.34 13.21 -16.88
C ASP A 75 3.24 12.63 -17.79
#